data_AF-A0A845D9H5-F1
#
_entry.id   AF-A0A845D9H5-F1
#
_cell.length_a   1.000
_cell.length_b   1.000
_cell.length_c   1.000
_cell.angle_alpha   90.00
_cell.angle_beta   90.00
_cell.angle_gamma   90.00
#
_symmetry.space_group_name_H-M   'P 1'
#
loop_
_entity.id
_entity.type
_entity.pdbx_description
1 polymer ?
#
loop_
_entity_poly.entity_id
_entity_poly.type
_entity_poly.pdbx_seq_one_letter_code
_entity_poly.pdbx_strand_id
1 'polypeptide(L)'
;MLYYRVMVSCYYSRFIGNSKHSIPILCLRLGLAFVFLYAGIMSIAEPSHWVGWVPEWVESFGVSLEAALRFHAVIDILLGVLFLLGVYQKWVGISTGLLLIVITIVAGTHVLDTTFRDIGLAMVSLGYAFYPVKNNEGYHHVPKK
;
A
#
# COMPACT_ATOMS: atom_id res chain seq x y z
N MET A 1 -17.38 8.95 24.73
CA MET A 1 -16.99 9.73 23.52
C MET A 1 -15.71 10.56 23.67
N LEU A 2 -15.40 11.13 24.85
CA LEU A 2 -14.13 11.88 25.05
C LEU A 2 -12.87 11.01 24.87
N TYR A 3 -12.87 9.78 25.40
CA TYR A 3 -11.73 8.86 25.27
C TYR A 3 -11.39 8.51 23.82
N TYR A 4 -12.40 8.26 22.97
CA TYR A 4 -12.18 8.00 21.55
C TYR A 4 -11.56 9.20 20.84
N ARG A 5 -11.99 10.43 21.18
CA ARG A 5 -11.42 11.65 20.60
C ARG A 5 -9.98 11.91 21.03
N VAL A 6 -9.65 11.65 22.30
CA VAL A 6 -8.26 11.78 22.80
C VAL A 6 -7.37 10.68 22.22
N MET A 7 -7.87 9.45 22.07
CA MET A 7 -7.12 8.35 21.43
C MET A 7 -6.88 8.63 19.95
N VAL A 8 -7.91 9.07 19.21
CA VAL A 8 -7.78 9.45 17.80
C VAL A 8 -6.88 10.68 17.67
N SER A 9 -6.92 11.66 18.58
CA SER A 9 -6.06 12.84 18.55
C SER A 9 -4.59 12.55 18.89
N CYS A 10 -4.31 11.65 19.84
CA CYS A 10 -2.95 11.17 20.11
C CYS A 10 -2.45 10.26 18.99
N TYR A 11 -3.33 9.46 18.37
CA TYR A 11 -3.01 8.71 17.16
C TYR A 11 -2.69 9.67 16.01
N TYR A 12 -3.49 10.72 15.80
CA TYR A 12 -3.36 11.78 14.77
C TYR A 12 -2.12 12.67 14.96
N SER A 13 -1.76 12.99 16.20
CA SER A 13 -0.52 13.71 16.53
C SER A 13 0.72 12.85 16.29
N ARG A 14 0.63 11.53 16.55
CA ARG A 14 1.63 10.53 16.13
C ARG A 14 1.56 10.19 14.61
N PHE A 15 0.49 10.60 13.94
CA PHE A 15 0.19 10.41 12.50
C PHE A 15 0.81 11.50 11.61
N ILE A 16 0.99 12.71 12.15
CA ILE A 16 1.74 13.82 11.51
C ILE A 16 3.14 13.96 12.16
N GLY A 17 3.52 13.02 13.03
CA GLY A 17 4.82 12.96 13.68
C GLY A 17 5.95 12.56 12.73
N ASN A 18 6.45 13.53 11.95
CA ASN A 18 7.82 13.71 11.47
C ASN A 18 8.64 12.54 10.87
N SER A 19 8.06 11.38 10.55
CA SER A 19 8.71 10.40 9.65
C SER A 19 8.74 10.87 8.19
N LYS A 20 8.16 12.06 7.90
CA LYS A 20 8.11 12.70 6.58
C LYS A 20 9.49 13.03 5.97
N HIS A 21 10.59 12.95 6.72
CA HIS A 21 11.87 13.56 6.30
C HIS A 21 13.03 12.59 6.03
N SER A 22 12.86 11.27 6.17
CA SER A 22 13.87 10.36 5.63
C SER A 22 13.62 10.17 4.14
N ILE A 23 14.52 10.72 3.32
CA ILE A 23 14.52 10.58 1.85
C ILE A 23 14.24 9.12 1.43
N PRO A 24 14.81 8.07 2.09
CA PRO A 24 14.49 6.69 1.75
C PRO A 24 13.00 6.34 1.86
N ILE A 25 12.33 6.75 2.94
CA ILE A 25 10.90 6.42 3.14
C ILE A 25 10.02 7.19 2.17
N LEU A 26 10.39 8.43 1.84
CA LEU A 26 9.70 9.19 0.80
C LEU A 26 9.82 8.48 -0.55
N CYS A 27 11.03 8.05 -0.95
CA CYS A 27 11.24 7.29 -2.18
C CYS A 27 10.42 6.00 -2.21
N LEU A 28 10.38 5.24 -1.11
CA LEU A 28 9.59 3.99 -1.03
C LEU A 28 8.11 4.27 -1.19
N ARG A 29 7.59 5.31 -0.53
CA ARG A 29 6.17 5.69 -0.64
C ARG A 29 5.81 6.13 -2.05
N LEU A 30 6.63 6.97 -2.68
CA LEU A 30 6.38 7.45 -4.04
C LEU A 30 6.47 6.31 -5.06
N GLY A 31 7.45 5.41 -4.91
CA GLY A 31 7.60 4.24 -5.77
C GLY A 31 6.41 3.27 -5.66
N LEU A 32 6.01 2.91 -4.44
CA LEU A 32 4.83 2.06 -4.21
C LEU A 32 3.56 2.75 -4.71
N ALA A 33 3.36 4.03 -4.38
CA ALA A 33 2.21 4.78 -4.86
C ALA A 33 2.13 4.79 -6.39
N PHE A 34 3.24 5.05 -7.07
CA PHE A 34 3.28 5.07 -8.53
C PHE A 34 2.86 3.74 -9.15
N VAL A 35 3.41 2.61 -8.67
CA VAL A 35 3.09 1.28 -9.23
C VAL A 35 1.60 0.97 -9.07
N PHE A 36 1.05 1.18 -7.88
CA PHE A 36 -0.36 0.90 -7.60
C PHE A 36 -1.31 1.84 -8.34
N LEU A 37 -1.01 3.14 -8.41
CA LEU A 37 -1.81 4.09 -9.17
C LEU A 37 -1.76 3.78 -10.66
N TYR A 38 -0.58 3.48 -11.20
CA TYR A 38 -0.44 3.13 -12.61
C TYR A 38 -1.24 1.85 -12.93
N ALA A 39 -1.04 0.77 -12.18
CA ALA A 39 -1.75 -0.50 -12.40
C ALA A 39 -3.28 -0.32 -12.32
N GLY A 40 -3.78 0.37 -11.29
CA GLY A 40 -5.21 0.59 -11.12
C GLY A 40 -5.81 1.52 -12.19
N ILE A 41 -5.16 2.63 -12.51
CA ILE A 41 -5.65 3.56 -13.56
C ILE A 41 -5.67 2.86 -14.92
N MET A 42 -4.60 2.15 -15.28
CA MET A 42 -4.50 1.46 -16.57
C MET A 42 -5.45 0.27 -16.69
N SER A 43 -5.72 -0.43 -15.58
CA SER A 43 -6.73 -1.52 -15.55
C SER A 43 -8.14 -1.01 -15.83
N ILE A 44 -8.45 0.25 -15.50
CA ILE A 44 -9.73 0.89 -15.81
C ILE A 44 -9.73 1.50 -17.21
N ALA A 45 -8.63 2.14 -17.61
CA ALA A 45 -8.53 2.85 -18.89
C ALA A 45 -8.42 1.91 -20.09
N GLU A 46 -7.69 0.81 -19.95
CA GLU A 46 -7.38 -0.14 -21.02
C GLU A 46 -7.61 -1.59 -20.59
N PRO A 47 -8.83 -1.98 -20.14
CA PRO A 47 -9.08 -3.28 -19.53
C PRO A 47 -8.70 -4.47 -20.42
N SER A 48 -8.71 -4.32 -21.74
CA SER A 48 -8.25 -5.33 -22.70
C SER A 48 -6.79 -5.76 -22.52
N HIS A 49 -5.93 -4.87 -22.00
CA HIS A 49 -4.52 -5.18 -21.74
C HIS A 49 -4.30 -5.85 -20.37
N TRP A 50 -5.28 -5.78 -19.48
CA TRP A 50 -5.12 -6.18 -18.09
C TRP A 50 -6.01 -7.36 -17.66
N VAL A 51 -7.12 -7.60 -18.35
CA VAL A 51 -8.08 -8.65 -17.99
C VAL A 51 -7.45 -10.05 -18.00
N GLY A 52 -6.42 -10.28 -18.82
CA GLY A 52 -5.67 -11.54 -18.88
C GLY A 52 -4.89 -11.88 -17.59
N TRP A 53 -4.71 -10.91 -16.68
CA TRP A 53 -4.11 -11.16 -15.36
C TRP A 53 -5.13 -11.59 -14.31
N VAL A 54 -6.43 -11.50 -14.62
CA VAL A 54 -7.49 -11.96 -13.72
C VAL A 54 -7.62 -13.47 -13.87
N PRO A 55 -7.58 -14.24 -12.78
CA PRO A 55 -7.74 -15.69 -12.86
C PRO A 55 -9.13 -16.11 -13.36
N GLU A 56 -9.19 -17.07 -14.27
CA GLU A 56 -10.44 -17.59 -14.86
C GLU A 56 -11.42 -18.15 -13.81
N TRP A 57 -10.89 -18.67 -12.69
CA TRP A 57 -11.73 -19.21 -11.62
C TRP A 57 -12.69 -18.18 -11.01
N VAL A 58 -12.42 -16.88 -11.17
CA VAL A 58 -13.29 -15.80 -10.68
C VAL A 58 -14.68 -15.87 -11.30
N GLU A 59 -14.80 -16.32 -12.55
CA GLU A 59 -16.12 -16.48 -13.20
C GLU A 59 -17.00 -17.53 -12.52
N SER A 60 -16.38 -18.49 -11.81
CA SER A 60 -17.11 -19.51 -11.04
C SER A 60 -17.94 -18.92 -9.90
N PHE A 61 -17.62 -17.68 -9.49
CA PHE A 61 -18.36 -16.92 -8.49
C PHE A 61 -19.48 -16.04 -9.08
N GLY A 62 -19.74 -16.14 -10.40
CA GLY A 62 -20.77 -15.35 -11.08
C GLY A 62 -20.36 -13.89 -11.35
N VAL A 63 -19.06 -13.59 -11.29
CA VAL A 63 -18.50 -12.26 -11.56
C VAL A 63 -17.69 -12.32 -12.84
N SER A 64 -17.98 -11.45 -13.81
CA SER A 64 -17.17 -11.35 -15.04
C SER A 64 -15.73 -10.92 -14.72
N LEU A 65 -14.76 -11.41 -15.49
CA LEU A 65 -13.34 -11.03 -15.33
C LEU A 65 -13.11 -9.52 -15.35
N GLU A 66 -13.82 -8.78 -16.21
CA GLU A 66 -13.70 -7.32 -16.29
C GLU A 66 -14.23 -6.61 -15.02
N ALA A 67 -15.34 -7.08 -14.45
CA ALA A 67 -15.85 -6.54 -13.20
C ALA A 67 -14.88 -6.80 -12.04
N ALA A 68 -14.28 -7.99 -11.99
CA ALA A 68 -13.25 -8.32 -11.00
C ALA A 68 -11.99 -7.47 -11.18
N LEU A 69 -11.55 -7.24 -12.42
CA LEU A 69 -10.44 -6.35 -12.74
C LEU A 69 -10.72 -4.94 -12.23
N ARG A 70 -11.89 -4.37 -12.53
CA ARG A 70 -12.28 -3.02 -12.09
C ARG A 70 -12.36 -2.92 -10.57
N PHE A 71 -12.85 -3.96 -9.90
CA PHE A 71 -12.88 -4.01 -8.44
C PHE A 71 -11.46 -4.00 -7.86
N HIS A 72 -10.56 -4.81 -8.40
CA HIS A 72 -9.16 -4.84 -8.00
C HIS A 72 -8.48 -3.49 -8.25
N ALA A 73 -8.73 -2.86 -9.40
CA ALA A 73 -8.19 -1.56 -9.75
C ALA A 73 -8.57 -0.44 -8.77
N VAL A 74 -9.78 -0.49 -8.21
CA VAL A 74 -10.21 0.46 -7.15
C VAL A 74 -9.39 0.25 -5.87
N ILE A 75 -9.10 -1.01 -5.51
CA ILE A 75 -8.24 -1.33 -4.36
C ILE A 75 -6.83 -0.78 -4.61
N ASP A 76 -6.28 -0.97 -5.81
CA ASP A 76 -4.94 -0.49 -6.15
C ASP A 76 -4.85 1.03 -6.08
N ILE A 77 -5.82 1.75 -6.65
CA ILE A 77 -5.87 3.21 -6.58
C ILE A 77 -5.95 3.67 -5.13
N LEU A 78 -6.79 3.03 -4.32
CA LEU A 78 -6.93 3.36 -2.90
C LEU A 78 -5.60 3.17 -2.15
N LEU A 79 -4.93 2.03 -2.33
CA LEU A 79 -3.63 1.77 -1.72
C LEU A 79 -2.58 2.80 -2.17
N GLY A 80 -2.53 3.11 -3.46
CA GLY A 80 -1.63 4.12 -4.02
C GLY A 80 -1.83 5.50 -3.41
N VAL A 81 -3.09 5.95 -3.27
CA VAL A 81 -3.43 7.21 -2.58
C VAL A 81 -3.01 7.17 -1.10
N LEU A 82 -3.25 6.05 -0.40
CA LEU A 82 -2.85 5.92 1.00
C LEU A 82 -1.32 6.00 1.18
N PHE A 83 -0.53 5.44 0.26
CA PHE A 83 0.92 5.61 0.24
C PHE A 83 1.35 7.07 0.00
N LEU A 84 0.71 7.77 -0.94
CA LEU A 84 0.96 9.21 -1.18
C LEU A 84 0.67 10.05 0.05
N LEU A 85 -0.43 9.78 0.74
CA LEU A 85 -0.79 10.47 1.96
C LEU A 85 0.14 10.08 3.13
N GLY A 86 0.69 8.86 3.12
CA GLY A 86 1.58 8.36 4.16
C GLY A 86 0.83 8.04 5.44
N VAL A 87 -0.45 7.72 5.31
CA VAL A 87 -1.35 7.45 6.42
C VAL A 87 -1.42 5.95 6.66
N TYR A 88 -1.67 5.54 7.91
CA TYR A 88 -1.81 4.12 8.28
C TYR A 88 -0.62 3.23 7.84
N GLN A 89 0.61 3.76 7.84
CA GLN A 89 1.85 3.12 7.35
C GLN A 89 1.91 1.61 7.60
N LYS A 90 1.75 1.19 8.86
CA LYS A 90 1.83 -0.23 9.25
C LYS A 90 0.78 -1.08 8.54
N TRP A 91 -0.47 -0.64 8.53
CA TRP A 91 -1.59 -1.41 7.98
C TRP A 91 -1.59 -1.39 6.45
N VAL A 92 -1.27 -0.23 5.85
CA VAL A 92 -1.14 -0.09 4.39
C VAL A 92 0.02 -0.95 3.89
N GLY A 93 1.17 -0.92 4.56
CA GLY A 93 2.32 -1.73 4.18
C GLY A 93 2.07 -3.25 4.30
N ILE A 94 1.41 -3.71 5.38
CA ILE A 94 1.05 -5.12 5.56
C ILE A 94 0.04 -5.57 4.51
N SER A 95 -1.06 -4.82 4.34
CA SER A 95 -2.12 -5.19 3.38
C SER A 95 -1.58 -5.26 1.95
N THR A 96 -0.81 -4.26 1.54
CA THR A 96 -0.16 -4.21 0.22
C THR A 96 0.84 -5.36 0.04
N GLY A 97 1.68 -5.65 1.03
CA GLY A 97 2.64 -6.74 0.96
C GLY A 97 1.96 -8.11 0.84
N LEU A 98 0.90 -8.34 1.61
CA LEU A 98 0.10 -9.55 1.53
C LEU A 98 -0.63 -9.67 0.19
N LEU A 99 -1.22 -8.56 -0.31
CA LEU A 99 -1.90 -8.52 -1.60
C LEU A 99 -0.94 -8.95 -2.71
N LEU A 100 0.27 -8.36 -2.78
CA LEU A 100 1.28 -8.68 -3.78
C LEU A 100 1.75 -10.14 -3.71
N ILE A 101 1.88 -10.70 -2.51
CA ILE A 101 2.21 -12.13 -2.34
C ILE A 101 1.09 -13.02 -2.87
N VAL A 102 -0.17 -12.68 -2.52
CA VAL A 102 -1.33 -13.46 -2.96
C VAL A 102 -1.47 -13.42 -4.48
N ILE A 103 -1.38 -12.25 -5.12
CA ILE A 103 -1.47 -12.17 -6.58
C ILE A 103 -0.36 -12.96 -7.25
N THR A 104 0.87 -12.92 -6.72
CA THR A 104 2.01 -13.66 -7.30
C THR A 104 1.77 -15.16 -7.23
N ILE A 105 1.26 -15.66 -6.10
CA ILE A 105 0.97 -17.08 -5.91
C ILE A 105 -0.21 -17.51 -6.79
N VAL A 106 -1.28 -16.72 -6.85
CA VAL A 106 -2.50 -17.03 -7.59
C VAL A 106 -2.28 -16.97 -9.11
N ALA A 107 -1.47 -16.03 -9.59
CA ALA A 107 -1.11 -15.93 -10.99
C ALA A 107 -0.34 -17.17 -11.48
N GLY A 108 0.37 -17.85 -10.57
CA GLY A 108 1.06 -19.11 -10.84
C GLY A 108 2.44 -18.92 -11.47
N THR A 109 3.16 -20.04 -11.63
CA THR A 109 4.56 -20.02 -12.06
C THR A 109 4.75 -19.70 -13.54
N HIS A 110 3.69 -19.85 -14.35
CA HIS A 110 3.72 -19.64 -15.80
C HIS A 110 3.89 -18.18 -16.23
N VAL A 111 3.60 -17.24 -15.32
CA VAL A 111 3.68 -15.78 -15.54
C VAL A 111 4.73 -15.10 -14.66
N LEU A 112 5.67 -15.90 -14.13
CA LEU A 112 6.78 -15.40 -13.31
C LEU A 112 7.72 -14.47 -14.07
N ASP A 113 7.74 -14.53 -15.40
CA ASP A 113 8.47 -13.60 -16.26
C ASP A 113 8.05 -12.13 -16.05
N THR A 114 6.82 -11.91 -15.58
CA THR A 114 6.29 -10.58 -15.29
C THR A 114 6.07 -10.35 -13.80
N THR A 115 5.60 -11.36 -13.05
CA THR A 115 5.20 -11.22 -11.64
C THR A 115 6.36 -11.30 -10.64
N PHE A 116 7.58 -11.68 -11.06
CA PHE A 116 8.74 -11.74 -10.15
C PHE A 116 9.01 -10.42 -9.41
N ARG A 117 8.70 -9.28 -10.05
CA ARG A 117 8.86 -7.94 -9.47
C ARG A 117 7.96 -7.72 -8.25
N ASP A 118 6.80 -8.38 -8.23
CA ASP A 118 5.77 -8.18 -7.20
C ASP A 118 6.24 -8.77 -5.86
N ILE A 119 7.12 -9.79 -5.88
CA ILE A 119 7.82 -10.29 -4.70
C ILE A 119 8.72 -9.20 -4.09
N GLY A 120 9.48 -8.49 -4.94
CA GLY A 120 10.33 -7.38 -4.49
C GLY A 120 9.51 -6.24 -3.91
N LEU A 121 8.43 -5.86 -4.58
CA LEU A 121 7.50 -4.83 -4.11
C LEU A 121 6.81 -5.25 -2.79
N ALA A 122 6.47 -6.53 -2.63
CA ALA A 122 5.89 -7.05 -1.40
C ALA A 122 6.86 -6.90 -0.22
N MET A 123 8.12 -7.29 -0.40
CA MET A 123 9.13 -7.17 0.64
C MET A 123 9.42 -5.71 1.00
N VAL A 124 9.46 -4.82 0.00
CA VAL A 124 9.59 -3.37 0.22
C VAL A 124 8.41 -2.82 1.02
N SER A 125 7.19 -3.23 0.68
CA SER A 125 5.97 -2.81 1.38
C SER A 125 5.94 -3.28 2.83
N LEU A 126 6.36 -4.53 3.09
CA LEU A 126 6.49 -5.05 4.46
C LEU A 126 7.58 -4.31 5.23
N GLY A 127 8.73 -4.04 4.59
CA GLY A 127 9.79 -3.22 5.18
C GLY A 127 9.30 -1.82 5.57
N TYR A 128 8.50 -1.19 4.70
CA TYR A 128 7.83 0.08 5.01
C TYR A 128 6.86 -0.06 6.20
N ALA A 129 6.11 -1.14 6.30
CA ALA A 129 5.17 -1.38 7.39
C ALA A 129 5.85 -1.41 8.78
N PHE A 130 7.04 -2.00 8.85
CA PHE A 130 7.79 -2.20 10.09
C PHE A 130 8.87 -1.14 10.32
N TYR A 131 9.05 -0.18 9.41
CA TYR A 131 10.01 0.89 9.60
C TYR A 131 9.62 1.76 10.81
N PRO A 132 10.52 1.93 11.80
CA PRO A 132 10.20 2.64 13.03
C PRO A 132 9.94 4.13 12.75
N VAL A 133 8.75 4.59 13.13
CA VAL A 133 8.42 6.02 13.15
C VAL A 133 9.07 6.64 14.38
N LYS A 134 10.08 7.50 14.16
CA LYS A 134 10.72 8.25 15.24
C LYS A 134 9.72 9.22 15.84
N ASN A 135 9.37 9.03 17.12
CA ASN A 135 8.66 10.05 17.87
C ASN A 135 9.62 11.18 18.21
N ASN A 136 9.22 12.43 17.92
CA ASN A 136 9.88 13.57 18.53
C ASN A 136 9.34 13.76 19.94
N GLU A 137 9.75 12.89 20.86
CA GLU A 137 9.55 13.13 22.29
C GLU A 137 10.61 14.12 22.76
N GLY A 138 10.21 15.39 22.91
CA GLY A 138 10.79 16.33 23.85
C GLY A 138 12.17 16.92 23.51
N TYR A 139 12.20 17.95 22.66
CA TYR A 139 13.15 19.06 22.84
C TYR A 139 12.72 19.93 24.03
N HIS A 140 12.52 19.34 25.21
CA HIS A 140 12.53 20.13 26.44
C HIS A 140 13.98 20.33 26.83
N HIS A 141 14.61 21.34 26.23
CA HIS A 141 15.79 21.96 26.81
C HIS A 141 15.40 22.47 28.20
N VAL A 142 15.60 21.66 29.23
CA VAL A 142 15.73 22.16 30.59
C VAL A 142 17.12 22.79 30.64
N PRO A 143 17.24 24.13 30.74
CA PRO A 143 18.54 24.75 30.93
C PRO A 143 19.12 24.21 32.24
N LYS A 144 20.33 23.65 32.18
CA LYS A 144 21.10 23.37 33.39
C LYS A 144 21.37 24.72 34.05
N LYS A 145 20.79 24.93 35.23
CA LYS A 145 21.21 25.99 36.15
C LYS A 145 22.51 25.61 36.82
#